data_AF-A0A432GXQ8-F1
#
_entry.id   AF-A0A432GXQ8-F1
#
_cell.length_a   1.000
_cell.length_b   1.000
_cell.length_c   1.000
_cell.angle_alpha   90.00
_cell.angle_beta   90.00
_cell.angle_gamma   90.00
#
_symmetry.space_group_name_H-M   'P 1'
#
loop_
_entity.id
_entity.type
_entity.pdbx_description
1 polymer ?
#
loop_
_entity_poly.entity_id
_entity_poly.type
_entity_poly.pdbx_seq_one_letter_code
_entity_poly.pdbx_strand_id
1 'polypeptide(L)'
;PVIAEQIEDPGVRDQWGEALGRLDQRVGEGKRVHQALGIAALIAPELLARLEPLLQGPERRSGHLPKKIRDGVTGVLRQLKVYRRDSDRLWDGLRGLSAVQNCIEQGKWSRELVGSAGARDSIEILNILLGPSEGRSELLEEAESFPEVAVSPPRGRRRRPGRGEGQRGPGPAESAAPDAAAESQRKRPRRRRRSSRRSPGTSKP
;
A
#
# COMPACT_ATOMS: atom_id res chain seq x y z
N PRO A 1 -1.89 10.42 19.85
CA PRO A 1 -1.14 9.56 20.80
C PRO A 1 0.15 9.06 20.14
N VAL A 2 1.24 9.04 20.90
CA VAL A 2 2.47 8.37 20.48
C VAL A 2 2.32 6.89 20.81
N ILE A 3 2.84 5.99 19.96
CA ILE A 3 2.79 4.53 20.17
C ILE A 3 3.27 4.15 21.59
N ALA A 4 4.28 4.88 22.09
CA ALA A 4 4.85 4.69 23.42
C ALA A 4 3.84 4.92 24.57
N GLU A 5 2.86 5.81 24.41
CA GLU A 5 1.83 6.06 25.43
C GLU A 5 0.74 4.99 25.38
N GLN A 6 0.50 4.41 24.20
CA GLN A 6 -0.52 3.39 23.99
C GLN A 6 -0.15 2.02 24.56
N ILE A 7 1.15 1.70 24.67
CA ILE A 7 1.61 0.41 25.19
C ILE A 7 1.35 0.22 26.68
N GLU A 8 1.12 1.31 27.40
CA GLU A 8 0.83 1.31 28.82
C GLU A 8 -0.60 0.87 29.12
N ASP A 9 -1.51 0.99 28.16
CA ASP A 9 -2.87 0.46 28.24
C ASP A 9 -2.86 -1.07 28.07
N PRO A 10 -3.30 -1.85 29.07
CA PRO A 10 -3.33 -3.32 28.99
C PRO A 10 -4.15 -3.84 27.81
N GLY A 11 -5.30 -3.23 27.52
CA GLY A 11 -6.17 -3.69 26.43
C GLY A 11 -5.54 -3.46 25.05
N VAL A 12 -4.80 -2.35 24.89
CA VAL A 12 -4.03 -2.08 23.67
C VAL A 12 -2.83 -3.03 23.53
N ARG A 13 -2.16 -3.33 24.65
CA ARG A 13 -1.06 -4.29 24.68
C ARG A 13 -1.51 -5.69 24.29
N ASP A 14 -2.67 -6.13 24.75
CA ASP A 14 -3.23 -7.44 24.40
C ASP A 14 -3.53 -7.52 22.90
N GLN A 15 -4.12 -6.47 22.31
CA GLN A 15 -4.36 -6.41 20.86
C GLN A 15 -3.06 -6.52 20.04
N TRP A 16 -1.98 -5.87 20.50
CA TRP A 16 -0.66 -6.07 19.89
C TRP A 16 -0.14 -7.49 20.07
N GLY A 17 -0.21 -8.03 21.29
CA GLY A 17 0.24 -9.38 21.61
C GLY A 17 -0.44 -10.43 20.74
N GLU A 18 -1.76 -10.31 20.55
CA GLU A 18 -2.52 -11.20 19.67
C GLU A 18 -2.11 -11.08 18.21
N ALA A 19 -2.07 -9.86 17.66
CA ALA A 19 -1.75 -9.66 16.24
C ALA A 19 -0.31 -10.08 15.91
N LEU A 20 0.65 -9.75 16.77
CA LEU A 20 2.04 -10.15 16.64
C LEU A 20 2.23 -11.65 16.87
N GLY A 21 1.51 -12.24 17.84
CA GLY A 21 1.53 -13.68 18.08
C GLY A 21 1.03 -14.49 16.88
N ARG A 22 -0.04 -14.03 16.22
CA ARG A 22 -0.52 -14.65 14.96
C ARG A 22 0.48 -14.50 13.82
N LEU A 23 1.19 -13.38 13.75
CA LEU A 23 2.25 -13.17 12.77
C LEU A 23 3.41 -14.15 13.02
N ASP A 24 3.83 -14.30 14.27
CA ASP A 24 4.89 -15.23 14.69
C ASP A 24 4.51 -16.69 14.41
N GLN A 25 3.26 -17.08 14.72
CA GLN A 25 2.73 -18.39 14.36
C GLN A 25 2.81 -18.64 12.84
N ARG A 26 2.43 -17.66 12.02
CA ARG A 26 2.53 -17.77 10.55
C ARG A 26 3.98 -17.99 10.09
N VAL A 27 4.94 -17.33 10.73
CA VAL A 27 6.38 -17.56 10.49
C VAL A 27 6.77 -18.98 10.90
N GLY A 28 6.34 -19.45 12.07
CA GLY A 28 6.59 -20.80 12.57
C GLY A 28 6.01 -21.90 11.67
N GLU A 29 4.88 -21.64 11.02
CA GLU A 29 4.26 -22.52 10.02
C GLU A 29 4.97 -22.48 8.65
N GLY A 30 6.03 -21.68 8.49
CA GLY A 30 6.75 -21.51 7.23
C GLY A 30 5.97 -20.76 6.15
N LYS A 31 4.85 -20.12 6.51
CA LYS A 31 4.02 -19.37 5.57
C LYS A 31 4.67 -18.03 5.24
N ARG A 32 4.38 -17.54 4.03
CA ARG A 32 4.90 -16.25 3.56
C ARG A 32 4.41 -15.10 4.47
N VAL A 33 5.36 -14.28 4.90
CA VAL A 33 5.09 -13.00 5.57
C VAL A 33 5.66 -11.86 4.73
N HIS A 34 4.79 -10.94 4.31
CA HIS A 34 5.19 -9.73 3.60
C HIS A 34 5.12 -8.49 4.50
N GLN A 35 5.81 -7.41 4.12
CA GLN A 35 5.97 -6.21 4.93
C GLN A 35 4.63 -5.62 5.38
N ALA A 36 3.61 -5.60 4.51
CA ALA A 36 2.29 -5.10 4.88
C ALA A 36 1.59 -5.89 6.00
N LEU A 37 1.85 -7.21 6.16
CA LEU A 37 1.35 -7.97 7.31
C LEU A 37 2.06 -7.56 8.60
N GLY A 38 3.39 -7.43 8.54
CA GLY A 38 4.16 -6.94 9.68
C GLY A 38 3.71 -5.54 10.11
N ILE A 39 3.49 -4.65 9.16
CA ILE A 39 2.96 -3.31 9.45
C ILE A 39 1.55 -3.43 10.05
N ALA A 40 0.64 -4.19 9.45
CA ALA A 40 -0.72 -4.36 9.96
C ALA A 40 -0.72 -4.86 11.42
N ALA A 41 0.14 -5.81 11.77
CA ALA A 41 0.30 -6.28 13.15
C ALA A 41 0.84 -5.18 14.08
N LEU A 42 1.88 -4.45 13.64
CA LEU A 42 2.49 -3.36 14.42
C LEU A 42 1.53 -2.19 14.67
N ILE A 43 0.56 -1.95 13.79
CA ILE A 43 -0.45 -0.90 13.96
C ILE A 43 -1.84 -1.46 14.24
N ALA A 44 -1.93 -2.72 14.70
CA ALA A 44 -3.20 -3.41 14.90
C ALA A 44 -4.18 -2.62 15.78
N PRO A 45 -3.81 -2.08 16.96
CA PRO A 45 -4.74 -1.33 17.79
C PRO A 45 -5.37 -0.12 17.07
N GLU A 46 -4.53 0.62 16.33
CA GLU A 46 -4.97 1.80 15.58
C GLU A 46 -5.84 1.42 14.38
N LEU A 47 -5.58 0.27 13.75
CA LEU A 47 -6.43 -0.26 12.69
C LEU A 47 -7.76 -0.77 13.23
N LEU A 48 -7.75 -1.60 14.27
CA LEU A 48 -8.92 -2.23 14.86
C LEU A 48 -9.95 -1.20 15.32
N ALA A 49 -9.50 -0.19 16.08
CA ALA A 49 -10.37 0.90 16.57
C ALA A 49 -11.11 1.67 15.45
N ARG A 50 -10.60 1.61 14.21
CA ARG A 50 -11.16 2.32 13.04
C ARG A 50 -11.85 1.39 12.03
N LEU A 51 -11.44 0.14 11.99
CA LEU A 51 -12.00 -0.88 11.09
C LEU A 51 -13.22 -1.55 11.68
N GLU A 52 -13.38 -1.59 13.01
CA GLU A 52 -14.54 -2.21 13.67
C GLU A 52 -15.89 -1.74 13.10
N PRO A 53 -16.15 -0.42 12.89
CA PRO A 53 -17.40 0.03 12.27
C PRO A 53 -17.59 -0.42 10.82
N LEU A 54 -16.50 -0.62 10.07
CA LEU A 54 -16.57 -1.11 8.69
C LEU A 54 -16.82 -2.60 8.62
N LEU A 55 -16.25 -3.34 9.56
CA LEU A 55 -16.33 -4.78 9.59
C LEU A 55 -17.66 -5.26 10.18
N GLN A 56 -18.28 -4.50 11.08
CA GLN A 56 -19.53 -4.87 11.76
C GLN A 56 -20.76 -4.06 11.30
N GLY A 57 -20.58 -2.92 10.63
CA GLY A 57 -21.67 -2.00 10.32
C GLY A 57 -22.38 -2.24 8.97
N PRO A 58 -23.56 -1.62 8.75
CA PRO A 58 -24.30 -1.68 7.48
C PRO A 58 -23.59 -0.95 6.31
N GLU A 59 -22.50 -0.23 6.58
CA GLU A 59 -21.67 0.49 5.60
C GLU A 59 -20.75 -0.41 4.75
N ARG A 60 -20.90 -1.75 4.79
CA ARG A 60 -20.13 -2.75 4.00
C ARG A 60 -20.27 -2.67 2.48
N ARG A 61 -20.80 -1.56 1.95
CA ARG A 61 -21.21 -1.39 0.56
C ARG A 61 -20.21 -0.65 -0.32
N SER A 62 -19.02 -0.34 0.17
CA SER A 62 -18.02 0.29 -0.70
C SER A 62 -16.68 -0.44 -0.64
N GLY A 63 -16.22 -0.90 -1.81
CA GLY A 63 -14.83 -1.34 -2.05
C GLY A 63 -13.83 -0.19 -1.98
N HIS A 64 -14.06 0.76 -1.07
CA HIS A 64 -13.27 1.95 -0.83
C HIS A 64 -12.94 2.01 0.66
N LEU A 65 -11.64 2.06 0.97
CA LEU A 65 -11.19 2.36 2.32
C LEU A 65 -11.57 3.83 2.64
N PRO A 66 -12.38 4.10 3.67
CA PRO A 66 -12.72 5.45 4.05
C PRO A 66 -11.48 6.27 4.37
N LYS A 67 -11.44 7.49 3.85
CA LYS A 67 -10.31 8.41 4.05
C LYS A 67 -9.99 8.64 5.52
N LYS A 68 -11.01 8.64 6.40
CA LYS A 68 -10.87 8.75 7.87
C LYS A 68 -9.93 7.69 8.46
N ILE A 69 -9.95 6.46 7.94
CA ILE A 69 -9.07 5.38 8.41
C ILE A 69 -7.64 5.66 7.99
N ARG A 70 -7.45 6.02 6.71
CA ARG A 70 -6.14 6.37 6.18
C ARG A 70 -5.50 7.54 6.93
N ASP A 71 -6.25 8.62 7.11
CA ASP A 71 -5.76 9.82 7.80
C ASP A 71 -5.44 9.52 9.26
N GLY A 72 -6.28 8.73 9.93
CA GLY A 72 -6.11 8.34 11.33
C GLY A 72 -4.89 7.48 11.62
N VAL A 73 -4.40 6.72 10.63
CA VAL A 73 -3.26 5.80 10.78
C VAL A 73 -1.97 6.36 10.18
N THR A 74 -2.07 7.36 9.28
CA THR A 74 -0.91 7.96 8.60
C THR A 74 0.10 8.56 9.58
N GLY A 75 -0.35 9.12 10.71
CA GLY A 75 0.55 9.65 11.75
C GLY A 75 1.45 8.58 12.35
N VAL A 76 0.88 7.40 12.63
CA VAL A 76 1.57 6.24 13.21
C VAL A 76 2.57 5.65 12.22
N LEU A 77 2.18 5.51 10.95
CA LEU A 77 3.09 5.04 9.90
C LEU A 77 4.31 5.96 9.71
N ARG A 78 4.14 7.28 9.90
CA ARG A 78 5.25 8.23 9.86
C ARG A 78 6.18 8.07 11.06
N GLN A 79 5.65 7.86 12.26
CA GLN A 79 6.46 7.60 13.46
C GLN A 79 7.31 6.33 13.27
N LEU A 80 6.71 5.29 12.70
CA LEU A 80 7.37 4.02 12.37
C LEU A 80 8.31 4.10 11.15
N LYS A 81 8.40 5.26 10.47
CA LYS A 81 9.21 5.47 9.26
C LYS A 81 8.95 4.44 8.16
N VAL A 82 7.69 4.01 8.02
CA VAL A 82 7.30 3.02 7.01
C VAL A 82 7.56 3.56 5.61
N TYR A 83 8.24 2.78 4.77
CA TYR A 83 8.48 3.16 3.39
C TYR A 83 7.18 3.24 2.59
N ARG A 84 7.12 4.20 1.67
CA ARG A 84 5.93 4.42 0.84
C ARG A 84 5.46 3.15 0.13
N ARG A 85 6.39 2.36 -0.43
CA ARG A 85 6.07 1.10 -1.12
C ARG A 85 5.29 0.13 -0.23
N ASP A 86 5.71 -0.03 1.02
CA ASP A 86 5.09 -0.97 1.95
C ASP A 86 3.75 -0.44 2.44
N SER A 87 3.66 0.89 2.67
CA SER A 87 2.38 1.52 2.99
C SER A 87 1.37 1.45 1.84
N ASP A 88 1.81 1.57 0.59
CA ASP A 88 0.93 1.48 -0.58
C ASP A 88 0.32 0.06 -0.69
N ARG A 89 1.14 -0.99 -0.47
CA ARG A 89 0.65 -2.37 -0.41
C ARG A 89 -0.32 -2.60 0.74
N LEU A 90 -0.03 -2.06 1.93
CA LEU A 90 -0.96 -2.08 3.07
C LEU A 90 -2.31 -1.44 2.68
N TRP A 91 -2.30 -0.27 2.03
CA TRP A 91 -3.53 0.41 1.64
C TRP A 91 -4.35 -0.37 0.60
N ASP A 92 -3.69 -1.10 -0.29
CA ASP A 92 -4.38 -1.94 -1.26
C ASP A 92 -5.03 -3.15 -0.58
N GLY A 93 -4.36 -3.81 0.36
CA GLY A 93 -4.96 -4.86 1.19
C GLY A 93 -6.10 -4.35 2.08
N LEU A 94 -5.95 -3.17 2.69
CA LEU A 94 -7.01 -2.57 3.51
C LEU A 94 -8.25 -2.19 2.68
N ARG A 95 -8.10 -1.88 1.39
CA ARG A 95 -9.23 -1.54 0.49
C ARG A 95 -10.15 -2.73 0.23
N GLY A 96 -9.61 -3.95 0.20
CA GLY A 96 -10.37 -5.16 -0.06
C GLY A 96 -11.07 -5.77 1.15
N LEU A 97 -10.81 -5.28 2.36
CA LEU A 97 -11.32 -5.88 3.61
C LEU A 97 -12.84 -6.04 3.64
N SER A 98 -13.60 -5.01 3.26
CA SER A 98 -15.07 -5.11 3.28
C SER A 98 -15.60 -6.14 2.28
N ALA A 99 -14.95 -6.28 1.11
CA ALA A 99 -15.37 -7.25 0.11
C ALA A 99 -15.03 -8.68 0.55
N VAL A 100 -13.86 -8.87 1.17
CA VAL A 100 -13.46 -10.16 1.77
C VAL A 100 -14.36 -10.51 2.95
N GLN A 101 -14.69 -9.56 3.83
CA GLN A 101 -15.60 -9.78 4.95
C GLN A 101 -16.98 -10.26 4.46
N ASN A 102 -17.50 -9.68 3.38
CA ASN A 102 -18.74 -10.15 2.76
C ASN A 102 -18.60 -11.59 2.21
N CYS A 103 -17.44 -11.96 1.67
CA CYS A 103 -17.19 -13.33 1.20
C CYS A 103 -17.14 -14.33 2.36
N ILE A 104 -16.54 -13.95 3.50
CA ILE A 104 -16.52 -14.78 4.72
C ILE A 104 -17.94 -15.05 5.21
N GLU A 105 -18.79 -14.02 5.25
CA GLU A 105 -20.19 -14.16 5.69
C GLU A 105 -21.05 -14.98 4.73
N GLN A 106 -20.71 -14.94 3.44
CA GLN A 106 -21.36 -15.75 2.41
C GLN A 106 -20.78 -17.16 2.31
N GLY A 107 -19.67 -17.45 3.02
CA GLY A 107 -18.95 -18.72 2.96
C GLY A 107 -18.34 -19.03 1.59
N LYS A 108 -18.10 -18.03 0.74
CA LYS A 108 -17.54 -18.24 -0.60
C LYS A 108 -16.91 -16.99 -1.20
N TRP A 109 -15.88 -17.17 -2.02
CA TRP A 109 -15.28 -16.09 -2.79
C TRP A 109 -16.21 -15.54 -3.88
N SER A 110 -16.25 -14.21 -4.00
CA SER A 110 -16.78 -13.54 -5.19
C SER A 110 -15.87 -13.80 -6.39
N ARG A 111 -16.45 -14.14 -7.55
CA ARG A 111 -15.72 -14.32 -8.81
C ARG A 111 -14.89 -13.10 -9.21
N GLU A 112 -15.33 -11.90 -8.83
CA GLU A 112 -14.61 -10.65 -9.12
C GLU A 112 -13.37 -10.46 -8.24
N LEU A 113 -13.35 -11.07 -7.05
CA LEU A 113 -12.23 -10.98 -6.12
C LEU A 113 -11.16 -12.04 -6.39
N VAL A 114 -11.55 -13.21 -6.90
CA VAL A 114 -10.62 -14.27 -7.32
C VAL A 114 -9.71 -13.71 -8.42
N GLY A 115 -8.41 -13.64 -8.16
CA GLY A 115 -7.43 -13.06 -9.09
C GLY A 115 -7.39 -11.53 -9.11
N SER A 116 -8.10 -10.85 -8.20
CA SER A 116 -7.92 -9.40 -8.01
C SER A 116 -6.61 -9.11 -7.26
N ALA A 117 -5.96 -8.00 -7.63
CA ALA A 117 -4.77 -7.53 -6.92
C ALA A 117 -5.16 -7.12 -5.48
N GLY A 118 -4.69 -7.90 -4.51
CA GLY A 118 -4.87 -7.61 -3.08
C GLY A 118 -5.98 -8.38 -2.36
N ALA A 119 -6.75 -9.26 -3.01
CA ALA A 119 -7.71 -10.13 -2.30
C ALA A 119 -7.00 -11.04 -1.27
N ARG A 120 -5.89 -11.67 -1.67
CA ARG A 120 -5.04 -12.46 -0.79
C ARG A 120 -4.48 -11.61 0.36
N ASP A 121 -3.88 -10.47 0.05
CA ASP A 121 -3.37 -9.55 1.08
C ASP A 121 -4.49 -9.11 2.05
N SER A 122 -5.72 -8.93 1.57
CA SER A 122 -6.87 -8.53 2.39
C SER A 122 -7.26 -9.61 3.40
N ILE A 123 -7.39 -10.87 2.97
CA ILE A 123 -7.74 -11.98 3.87
C ILE A 123 -6.59 -12.28 4.85
N GLU A 124 -5.34 -12.20 4.39
CA GLU A 124 -4.16 -12.37 5.26
C GLU A 124 -4.12 -11.27 6.34
N ILE A 125 -4.33 -10.00 5.97
CA ILE A 125 -4.40 -8.88 6.93
C ILE A 125 -5.56 -9.07 7.91
N LEU A 126 -6.75 -9.45 7.43
CA LEU A 126 -7.91 -9.68 8.28
C LEU A 126 -7.62 -10.79 9.30
N ASN A 127 -6.98 -11.89 8.88
CA ASN A 127 -6.61 -13.01 9.75
C ASN A 127 -5.59 -12.59 10.83
N ILE A 128 -4.62 -11.75 10.50
CA ILE A 128 -3.69 -11.18 11.49
C ILE A 128 -4.44 -10.31 12.50
N LEU A 129 -5.34 -9.43 12.02
CA LEU A 129 -6.00 -8.44 12.86
C LEU A 129 -7.04 -9.03 13.83
N LEU A 130 -7.92 -9.92 13.36
CA LEU A 130 -9.02 -10.46 14.19
C LEU A 130 -8.91 -11.96 14.49
N GLY A 131 -7.82 -12.61 14.06
CA GLY A 131 -7.61 -14.03 14.30
C GLY A 131 -8.41 -14.97 13.40
N PRO A 132 -8.20 -16.28 13.55
CA PRO A 132 -8.92 -17.29 12.79
C PRO A 132 -10.38 -17.37 13.21
N SER A 133 -11.23 -17.69 12.25
CA SER A 133 -12.64 -18.08 12.42
C SER A 133 -12.97 -19.04 11.29
N GLU A 134 -13.91 -19.98 11.47
CA GLU A 134 -14.20 -21.06 10.49
C GLU A 134 -14.23 -20.55 9.04
N GLY A 135 -15.14 -19.64 8.69
CA GLY A 135 -15.21 -19.09 7.33
C GLY A 135 -14.01 -18.23 6.90
N ARG A 136 -13.18 -17.73 7.82
CA ARG A 136 -11.97 -16.96 7.46
C ARG A 136 -10.80 -17.89 7.15
N SER A 137 -10.66 -18.96 7.93
CA SER A 137 -9.63 -19.97 7.72
C SER A 137 -9.85 -20.68 6.39
N GLU A 138 -11.09 -21.09 6.10
CA GLU A 138 -11.46 -21.69 4.82
C GLU A 138 -11.13 -20.77 3.63
N LEU A 139 -11.59 -19.52 3.67
CA LEU A 139 -11.31 -18.57 2.58
C LEU A 139 -9.82 -18.25 2.47
N LEU A 140 -9.08 -18.22 3.57
CA LEU A 140 -7.63 -18.00 3.55
C LEU A 140 -6.89 -19.15 2.87
N GLU A 141 -7.24 -20.40 3.20
CA GLU A 141 -6.69 -21.60 2.54
C GLU A 141 -6.98 -21.59 1.04
N GLU A 142 -8.21 -21.25 0.64
CA GLU A 142 -8.55 -21.09 -0.77
C GLU A 142 -7.73 -19.98 -1.45
N ALA A 143 -7.51 -18.84 -0.77
CA ALA A 143 -6.73 -17.72 -1.30
C ALA A 143 -5.23 -18.02 -1.46
N GLU A 144 -4.69 -19.00 -0.73
CA GLU A 144 -3.30 -19.43 -0.91
C GLU A 144 -3.08 -20.07 -2.28
N SER A 145 -4.13 -20.62 -2.90
CA SER A 145 -4.12 -21.14 -4.27
C SER A 145 -4.23 -20.06 -5.36
N PHE A 146 -4.53 -18.80 -4.99
CA PHE A 146 -4.70 -17.73 -5.97
C PHE A 146 -3.36 -17.41 -6.65
N PRO A 147 -3.37 -17.12 -7.96
CA PRO A 147 -2.17 -16.71 -8.66
C PRO A 147 -1.62 -15.43 -8.01
N GLU A 148 -0.30 -15.35 -7.81
CA GLU A 148 0.33 -14.11 -7.37
C GLU A 148 0.20 -13.04 -8.45
N VAL A 149 -0.82 -12.20 -8.31
CA VAL A 149 -0.97 -11.02 -9.16
C VAL A 149 -0.01 -9.95 -8.64
N ALA A 150 1.05 -9.69 -9.40
CA ALA A 150 1.98 -8.61 -9.10
C ALA A 150 1.19 -7.31 -8.95
N VAL A 151 1.24 -6.71 -7.75
CA VAL A 151 0.72 -5.36 -7.52
C VAL A 151 1.46 -4.44 -8.48
N SER A 152 0.75 -3.97 -9.50
CA SER A 152 1.33 -3.11 -10.52
C SER A 152 2.01 -1.94 -9.81
N PRO A 153 3.28 -1.61 -10.13
CA PRO A 153 3.96 -0.50 -9.49
C PRO A 153 3.09 0.75 -9.63
N PRO A 154 3.03 1.61 -8.59
CA PRO A 154 2.16 2.78 -8.60
C PRO A 154 2.41 3.51 -9.90
N ARG A 155 1.37 3.68 -10.72
CA ARG A 155 1.48 4.26 -12.06
C ARG A 155 2.30 5.53 -11.97
N GLY A 156 3.60 5.40 -12.27
CA GLY A 156 4.51 6.53 -12.36
C GLY A 156 3.84 7.46 -13.35
N ARG A 157 3.60 8.70 -12.92
CA ARG A 157 3.05 9.81 -13.71
C ARG A 157 3.42 9.57 -15.16
N ARG A 158 2.49 9.05 -15.98
CA ARG A 158 2.75 8.83 -17.40
C ARG A 158 3.13 10.21 -17.92
N ARG A 159 4.43 10.44 -18.15
CA ARG A 159 4.87 11.60 -18.92
C ARG A 159 4.16 11.41 -20.25
N ARG A 160 3.14 12.24 -20.51
CA ARG A 160 2.52 12.31 -21.83
C ARG A 160 3.66 12.33 -22.84
N PRO A 161 3.70 11.44 -23.84
CA PRO A 161 4.64 11.62 -24.93
C PRO A 161 4.34 12.99 -25.52
N GLY A 162 5.33 13.87 -25.44
CA GLY A 162 5.24 15.19 -26.04
C GLY A 162 4.96 14.99 -27.52
N ARG A 163 3.87 15.58 -27.99
CA ARG A 163 3.58 15.78 -29.40
C ARG A 163 4.69 16.69 -29.92
N GLY A 164 5.67 16.10 -30.61
CA GLY A 164 6.84 16.78 -31.14
C GLY A 164 7.22 16.12 -32.46
N GLU A 165 7.10 16.90 -33.51
CA GLU A 165 7.38 16.59 -34.92
C GLU A 165 8.81 16.08 -35.13
N GLY A 166 9.01 15.27 -36.20
CA GLY A 166 10.34 15.06 -36.75
C GLY A 166 10.55 13.70 -37.40
N GLN A 167 10.19 13.59 -38.68
CA GLN A 167 10.67 12.56 -39.59
C GLN A 167 12.21 12.54 -39.67
N ARG A 168 12.79 11.33 -39.73
CA ARG A 168 14.03 10.88 -40.41
C ARG A 168 14.30 9.47 -39.86
N GLY A 169 13.95 8.39 -40.55
CA GLY A 169 14.64 7.81 -41.72
C GLY A 169 15.49 6.61 -41.24
N PRO A 170 15.42 5.42 -41.86
CA PRO A 170 16.07 4.21 -41.36
C PRO A 170 17.51 4.08 -41.88
N GLY A 171 18.41 3.48 -41.07
CA GLY A 171 19.76 3.07 -41.48
C GLY A 171 20.31 1.98 -40.55
N PRO A 172 21.07 0.98 -41.05
CA PRO A 172 21.28 -0.30 -40.35
C PRO A 172 22.67 -0.50 -39.71
N ALA A 173 22.71 -1.49 -38.80
CA ALA A 173 23.76 -2.45 -38.40
C ALA A 173 25.19 -2.03 -37.94
N GLU A 174 25.56 -2.63 -36.80
CA GLU A 174 26.86 -3.17 -36.35
C GLU A 174 28.07 -2.24 -36.09
N SER A 175 28.59 -2.28 -34.84
CA SER A 175 29.87 -2.94 -34.47
C SER A 175 30.46 -2.44 -33.13
N ALA A 176 30.91 -3.40 -32.33
CA ALA A 176 32.01 -3.45 -31.34
C ALA A 176 32.54 -2.21 -30.57
N ALA A 177 32.75 -2.40 -29.27
CA ALA A 177 33.44 -1.54 -28.28
C ALA A 177 35.00 -1.60 -28.42
N PRO A 178 35.86 -1.13 -27.47
CA PRO A 178 35.74 -0.17 -26.35
C PRO A 178 36.90 0.89 -26.32
N ASP A 179 36.99 1.63 -25.20
CA ASP A 179 38.14 2.39 -24.63
C ASP A 179 38.63 3.71 -25.29
N ALA A 180 38.56 4.80 -24.51
CA ALA A 180 39.76 5.43 -23.91
C ALA A 180 39.46 6.84 -23.36
N ALA A 181 40.18 7.16 -22.28
CA ALA A 181 40.18 8.38 -21.50
C ALA A 181 40.26 9.71 -22.27
N ALA A 182 39.54 10.72 -21.77
CA ALA A 182 39.97 12.12 -21.86
C ALA A 182 39.29 12.97 -20.77
N GLU A 183 40.09 13.37 -19.78
CA GLU A 183 39.82 14.55 -18.96
C GLU A 183 39.73 15.80 -19.83
N SER A 184 38.66 16.59 -19.71
CA SER A 184 38.83 18.05 -19.70
C SER A 184 37.60 18.80 -19.20
N GLN A 185 37.89 19.62 -18.21
CA GLN A 185 37.06 20.64 -17.59
C GLN A 185 36.40 21.56 -18.63
N ARG A 186 35.08 21.77 -18.54
CA ARG A 186 34.48 23.09 -18.84
C ARG A 186 33.33 23.42 -17.88
N LYS A 187 33.58 24.46 -17.08
CA LYS A 187 32.64 25.15 -16.21
C LYS A 187 31.60 25.96 -17.02
N ARG A 188 30.39 26.04 -16.45
CA ARG A 188 29.32 27.10 -16.55
C ARG A 188 28.17 26.91 -17.56
N PRO A 189 26.98 27.52 -17.34
CA PRO A 189 26.48 28.22 -16.13
C PRO A 189 25.10 27.74 -15.63
N ARG A 190 24.87 27.97 -14.32
CA ARG A 190 23.56 27.90 -13.64
C ARG A 190 22.54 28.79 -14.36
N ARG A 191 21.53 28.21 -15.01
CA ARG A 191 20.40 28.95 -15.56
C ARG A 191 19.34 29.20 -14.49
N ARG A 192 19.47 30.36 -13.86
CA ARG A 192 18.56 31.02 -12.92
C ARG A 192 17.15 31.09 -13.55
N ARG A 193 16.24 30.16 -13.25
CA ARG A 193 14.84 30.27 -13.66
C ARG A 193 14.13 31.28 -12.76
N ARG A 194 13.82 32.44 -13.36
CA ARG A 194 13.12 33.58 -12.77
C ARG A 194 11.81 33.13 -12.12
N SER A 195 11.64 33.54 -10.87
CA SER A 195 10.38 33.63 -10.16
C SER A 195 9.43 34.55 -10.93
N SER A 196 8.33 34.03 -11.48
CA SER A 196 7.19 34.86 -11.84
C SER A 196 6.35 35.05 -10.57
N ARG A 197 6.71 36.08 -9.78
CA ARG A 197 5.82 36.62 -8.77
C ARG A 197 4.55 37.10 -9.46
N ARG A 198 3.42 36.48 -9.13
CA ARG A 198 2.09 37.09 -9.30
C ARG A 198 2.06 38.32 -8.39
N SER A 199 2.07 39.51 -8.97
CA SER A 199 1.61 40.70 -8.26
C SER A 199 0.07 40.75 -8.33
N PRO A 200 -0.62 41.05 -7.22
CA PRO A 200 -2.06 41.21 -7.20
C PRO A 200 -2.44 42.54 -7.86
N GLY A 201 -3.41 42.48 -8.79
CA GLY A 201 -4.00 43.67 -9.37
C GLY A 201 -4.93 44.35 -8.37
N THR A 202 -4.52 45.53 -7.91
CA THR A 202 -5.39 46.55 -7.33
C THR A 202 -5.37 47.75 -8.26
N SER A 203 -6.49 48.07 -8.90
CA SER A 203 -6.81 49.44 -9.34
C SER A 203 -8.32 49.59 -9.50
N LYS A 204 -8.90 50.40 -8.62
CA LYS A 204 -10.16 51.15 -8.77
C LYS A 204 -9.98 52.28 -9.82
N PRO A 205 -11.04 52.96 -10.31
CA PRO A 205 -12.03 53.72 -9.54
C PRO A 205 -13.28 52.95 -9.13
#